data_AF-A0AAN0P7Y7-F1
#
_entry.id   AF-A0AAN0P7Y7-F1
#
_cell.length_a   1.000
_cell.length_b   1.000
_cell.length_c   1.000
_cell.angle_alpha   90.00
_cell.angle_beta   90.00
_cell.angle_gamma   90.00
#
_symmetry.space_group_name_H-M   'P 1'
#
loop_
_entity.id
_entity.type
_entity.pdbx_description
1 polymer ?
#
loop_
_entity_poly.entity_id
_entity_poly.type
_entity_poly.pdbx_seq_one_letter_code
_entity_poly.pdbx_strand_id
1 'polypeptide(L)'
;MNTTQILGEAPGIQYQKKTDKTETKTNQSLTDTIIIGRFKRGRFDMPMTIHNGNIRGQLGYDPKNPDYICVQECLDRNVPSVQVLRVPPNIG
;
A
#
# COMPACT_ATOMS: atom_id res chain seq x y z
N MET A 1 -40.50 29.63 42.00
CA MET A 1 -40.54 28.20 41.64
C MET A 1 -41.51 28.08 40.48
N ASN A 2 -41.00 27.88 39.26
CA ASN A 2 -41.78 27.53 38.07
C ASN A 2 -40.92 26.55 37.25
N THR A 3 -41.50 25.39 36.98
CA THR A 3 -40.90 24.25 36.30
C THR A 3 -41.30 24.24 34.82
N THR A 4 -40.63 23.38 34.05
CA THR A 4 -40.96 22.89 32.70
C THR A 4 -40.48 23.77 31.52
N GLN A 5 -39.95 23.27 30.40
CA GLN A 5 -39.82 21.92 29.83
C GLN A 5 -38.64 21.95 28.83
N ILE A 6 -37.91 20.84 28.71
CA ILE A 6 -36.78 20.65 27.79
C ILE A 6 -37.31 20.37 26.37
N LEU A 7 -36.50 20.74 25.37
CA LEU A 7 -36.47 20.29 23.96
C LEU A 7 -37.36 21.05 22.96
N GLY A 8 -36.69 21.87 22.13
CA GLY A 8 -37.25 22.53 20.96
C GLY A 8 -36.15 23.12 20.10
N GLU A 9 -35.54 22.26 19.26
CA GLU A 9 -34.89 22.57 17.99
C GLU A 9 -34.15 23.92 17.87
N ALA A 10 -32.93 23.98 18.39
CA ALA A 10 -31.91 24.82 17.78
C ALA A 10 -30.90 23.87 17.11
N PRO A 11 -30.78 23.83 15.77
CA PRO A 11 -29.65 23.17 15.15
C PRO A 11 -28.41 23.97 15.57
N GLY A 12 -27.76 23.52 16.64
CA GLY A 12 -26.49 24.07 17.09
C GLY A 12 -25.51 23.98 15.93
N ILE A 13 -25.13 25.10 15.36
CA ILE A 13 -24.07 25.16 14.37
C ILE A 13 -22.79 24.79 15.13
N GLN A 14 -22.44 23.51 15.11
CA GLN A 14 -21.15 23.04 15.63
C GLN A 14 -20.07 23.50 14.66
N TYR A 15 -19.36 24.57 15.05
CA TYR A 15 -18.15 24.99 14.37
C TYR A 15 -17.05 23.95 14.63
N GLN A 16 -16.91 22.99 13.72
CA GLN A 16 -15.77 22.09 13.73
C GLN A 16 -14.61 22.83 13.07
N LYS A 17 -13.68 23.34 13.89
CA LYS A 17 -12.41 23.90 13.41
C LYS A 17 -11.81 22.86 12.47
N LYS A 18 -11.69 23.17 11.17
CA LYS A 18 -11.03 22.27 10.21
C LYS A 18 -9.64 22.01 10.77
N THR A 19 -9.41 20.79 11.27
CA THR A 19 -8.07 20.33 11.61
C THR A 19 -7.25 20.47 10.34
N ASP A 20 -6.24 21.33 10.41
CA ASP A 20 -5.32 21.54 9.32
C ASP A 20 -4.61 20.22 9.03
N LYS A 21 -4.90 19.62 7.87
CA LYS A 21 -4.27 18.37 7.41
C LYS A 21 -3.05 18.67 6.55
N THR A 22 -2.47 19.85 6.69
CA THR A 22 -1.19 20.21 6.05
C THR A 22 0.00 19.71 6.86
N GLU A 23 -0.12 18.56 7.52
CA GLU A 23 1.06 17.75 7.68
C GLU A 23 1.52 17.40 6.28
N THR A 24 2.66 17.96 5.88
CA THR A 24 3.46 17.41 4.79
C THR A 24 3.60 15.92 5.09
N LYS A 25 2.74 15.12 4.45
CA LYS A 25 3.11 13.77 4.11
C LYS A 25 4.42 13.97 3.38
N THR A 26 5.53 13.61 4.01
CA THR A 26 6.75 13.31 3.29
C THR A 26 6.31 12.26 2.31
N ASN A 27 5.93 12.72 1.11
CA ASN A 27 5.27 11.90 0.13
C ASN A 27 6.23 10.73 -0.03
N GLN A 28 5.76 9.54 0.34
CA GLN A 28 6.27 8.29 -0.16
C GLN A 28 6.01 8.32 -1.68
N SER A 29 6.69 9.21 -2.38
CA SER A 29 6.70 9.38 -3.82
C SER A 29 7.85 8.56 -4.41
N LEU A 30 8.62 7.88 -3.56
CA LEU A 30 9.61 6.88 -3.93
C LEU A 30 9.07 5.44 -3.82
N THR A 31 7.75 5.25 -3.62
CA THR A 31 7.12 3.91 -3.61
C THR A 31 6.47 3.51 -4.95
N ASP A 32 6.55 4.37 -5.97
CA ASP A 32 6.04 4.07 -7.32
C ASP A 32 7.06 3.35 -8.21
N THR A 33 8.10 2.76 -7.62
CA THR A 33 9.05 1.95 -8.39
C THR A 33 8.47 0.55 -8.59
N ILE A 34 8.24 0.19 -9.85
CA ILE A 34 7.77 -1.15 -10.25
C ILE A 34 8.99 -2.00 -10.57
N ILE A 35 9.13 -3.13 -9.87
CA ILE A 35 10.09 -4.18 -10.21
C ILE A 35 9.45 -5.08 -11.26
N ILE A 36 10.05 -5.14 -12.45
CA ILE A 36 9.62 -5.98 -13.55
C ILE A 36 10.55 -7.19 -13.62
N GLY A 37 10.00 -8.40 -13.56
CA GLY A 37 10.82 -9.61 -13.50
C GLY A 37 10.08 -10.90 -13.82
N ARG A 38 10.82 -11.99 -13.88
CA ARG A 38 10.31 -13.34 -14.09
C ARG A 38 10.13 -14.02 -12.76
N PHE A 39 8.88 -14.22 -12.37
CA PHE A 39 8.52 -14.90 -11.13
C PHE A 39 7.80 -16.22 -11.43
N LYS A 40 7.77 -17.15 -10.46
CA LYS A 40 7.05 -18.42 -10.60
C LYS A 40 5.54 -18.21 -10.64
N ARG A 41 5.05 -17.24 -9.86
CA ARG A 41 3.67 -16.81 -9.77
C ARG A 41 3.60 -15.28 -9.81
N GLY A 42 2.41 -14.75 -10.01
CA GLY A 42 2.18 -13.32 -10.08
C GLY A 42 1.27 -12.94 -11.25
N ARG A 43 0.88 -11.67 -11.26
CA ARG A 43 0.01 -11.07 -12.27
C ARG A 43 0.83 -10.55 -13.45
N PHE A 44 0.31 -10.76 -14.64
CA PHE A 44 0.87 -10.25 -15.90
C PHE A 44 0.16 -9.00 -16.39
N ASP A 45 -1.07 -8.79 -15.93
CA ASP A 45 -1.99 -7.75 -16.39
C ASP A 45 -1.79 -6.42 -15.66
N MET A 46 -1.42 -6.47 -14.38
CA MET A 46 -1.11 -5.28 -13.59
C MET A 46 -0.08 -5.56 -12.49
N PRO A 47 0.64 -4.52 -12.03
CA PRO A 47 1.53 -4.62 -10.89
C PRO A 47 0.80 -5.07 -9.62
N MET A 48 1.50 -5.80 -8.77
CA MET A 48 1.01 -6.25 -7.46
C MET A 48 1.88 -5.74 -6.33
N THR A 49 1.23 -5.34 -5.24
CA THR A 49 1.91 -4.93 -4.02
C THR A 49 2.45 -6.14 -3.25
N ILE A 50 3.76 -6.23 -3.13
CA ILE A 50 4.47 -7.28 -2.41
C ILE A 50 5.05 -6.74 -1.11
N HIS A 51 4.90 -7.50 -0.04
CA HIS A 51 5.46 -7.25 1.29
C HIS A 51 5.96 -8.58 1.89
N ASN A 52 6.72 -8.52 3.00
CA ASN A 52 7.41 -9.69 3.54
C ASN A 52 6.46 -10.88 3.85
N GLY A 53 5.25 -10.58 4.34
CA GLY A 53 4.22 -11.59 4.59
C GLY A 53 3.62 -12.29 3.36
N ASN A 54 3.66 -11.68 2.16
CA ASN A 54 2.96 -12.21 0.98
C ASN A 54 3.89 -12.69 -0.16
N ILE A 55 5.19 -12.36 -0.11
CA ILE A 55 6.15 -12.63 -1.19
C ILE A 55 6.14 -14.09 -1.65
N ARG A 56 6.15 -15.04 -0.71
CA ARG A 56 6.16 -16.48 -1.02
C ARG A 56 4.84 -16.95 -1.65
N GLY A 57 3.72 -16.36 -1.26
CA GLY A 57 2.39 -16.71 -1.78
C GLY A 57 2.11 -16.12 -3.17
N GLN A 58 2.49 -14.85 -3.36
CA GLN A 58 2.20 -14.09 -4.59
C GLN A 58 3.21 -14.36 -5.70
N LEU A 59 4.52 -14.35 -5.40
CA LEU A 59 5.58 -14.54 -6.41
C LEU A 59 6.03 -16.00 -6.53
N GLY A 60 5.75 -16.81 -5.52
CA GLY A 60 6.26 -18.18 -5.40
C GLY A 60 7.71 -18.20 -4.90
N TYR A 61 8.00 -19.04 -3.91
CA TYR A 61 9.35 -19.12 -3.33
C TYR A 61 10.38 -19.59 -4.37
N ASP A 62 11.38 -18.74 -4.65
CA ASP A 62 12.43 -19.04 -5.61
C ASP A 62 13.80 -18.46 -5.24
N PRO A 63 14.54 -19.10 -4.33
CA PRO A 63 15.79 -18.57 -3.80
C PRO A 63 16.96 -18.59 -4.81
N LYS A 64 16.80 -19.20 -5.99
CA LYS A 64 17.83 -19.24 -7.05
C LYS A 64 17.62 -18.16 -8.12
N ASN A 65 16.49 -17.45 -8.09
CA ASN A 65 16.11 -16.51 -9.12
C ASN A 65 16.55 -15.09 -8.74
N PRO A 66 17.36 -14.40 -9.58
CA PRO A 66 17.84 -13.06 -9.28
C PRO A 66 16.70 -12.04 -9.09
N ASP A 67 15.60 -12.17 -9.84
CA ASP A 67 14.46 -11.25 -9.74
C ASP A 67 13.75 -11.40 -8.39
N TYR A 68 13.62 -12.64 -7.91
CA TYR A 68 13.05 -12.94 -6.59
C TYR A 68 13.94 -12.40 -5.46
N ILE A 69 15.26 -12.59 -5.57
CA ILE A 69 16.24 -12.09 -4.61
C ILE A 69 16.20 -10.56 -4.55
N CYS A 70 16.07 -9.88 -5.69
CA CYS A 70 15.97 -8.42 -5.72
C CYS A 70 14.77 -7.90 -4.92
N VAL A 71 13.59 -8.51 -5.11
CA VAL A 71 12.39 -8.15 -4.33
C VAL A 71 12.61 -8.44 -2.84
N GLN A 72 13.24 -9.57 -2.51
CA GLN A 72 13.51 -9.94 -1.12
C GLN A 72 14.48 -8.95 -0.45
N GLU A 73 15.59 -8.61 -1.10
CA GLU A 73 16.56 -7.60 -0.63
C GLU A 73 15.91 -6.23 -0.41
N CYS A 74 14.98 -5.82 -1.28
CA CYS A 74 14.23 -4.58 -1.08
C CYS A 74 13.42 -4.63 0.22
N LEU A 75 12.74 -5.74 0.50
CA LEU A 75 11.95 -5.91 1.72
C LEU A 75 12.85 -6.02 2.95
N ASP A 76 14.00 -6.68 2.84
CA ASP A 76 14.98 -6.83 3.92
C ASP A 76 15.63 -5.48 4.29
N ARG A 77 15.70 -4.52 3.36
CA ARG A 77 16.11 -3.12 3.60
C ARG A 77 15.03 -2.26 4.27
N ASN A 78 14.00 -2.87 4.84
CA ASN A 78 12.85 -2.21 5.48
C ASN A 78 11.98 -1.37 4.52
N VAL A 79 11.95 -1.71 3.23
CA VAL A 79 10.93 -1.13 2.33
C VAL A 79 9.57 -1.76 2.69
N PRO A 80 8.55 -0.96 3.03
CA PRO A 80 7.28 -1.48 3.54
C PRO A 80 6.53 -2.34 2.52
N SER A 81 6.62 -1.98 1.25
CA SER A 81 6.04 -2.72 0.14
C SER A 81 6.64 -2.31 -1.19
N VAL A 82 6.63 -3.22 -2.16
CA VAL A 82 7.17 -3.01 -3.51
C VAL A 82 6.11 -3.39 -4.55
N GLN A 83 6.00 -2.63 -5.63
CA GLN A 83 5.17 -3.01 -6.77
C GLN A 83 5.95 -3.98 -7.67
N VAL A 84 5.34 -5.11 -8.02
CA VAL A 84 5.97 -6.14 -8.85
C VAL A 84 5.08 -6.49 -10.04
N LEU A 85 5.64 -6.49 -11.24
CA LEU A 85 4.96 -6.95 -12.46
C LEU A 85 5.69 -8.16 -13.02
N ARG A 86 4.95 -9.24 -13.27
CA ARG A 86 5.51 -10.46 -13.85
C ARG A 86 5.57 -10.34 -15.37
N VAL A 87 6.70 -10.72 -15.94
CA VAL A 87 6.87 -10.85 -17.40
C VAL A 87 6.78 -12.33 -17.80
N PRO A 88 6.15 -12.66 -18.94
CA PRO A 88 6.22 -14.01 -19.48
C PRO A 88 7.67 -14.45 -19.73
N PRO A 89 7.96 -15.77 -19.67
CA PRO A 89 9.25 -16.28 -20.15
C PRO A 89 9.44 -15.88 -21.62
N ASN A 90 10.66 -15.58 -22.04
CA ASN A 90 10.94 -15.33 -23.46
C ASN A 90 10.49 -16.56 -24.25
N ILE A 91 9.47 -16.38 -25.09
CA ILE A 91 9.09 -17.35 -26.10
C ILE A 91 9.96 -16.97 -27.29
N GLY A 92 11.01 -17.77 -27.52
CA GLY A 92 11.85 -17.65 -28.71
C GLY A 92 11.09 -18.00 -29.98
#